data_AF-A0A349LTJ5-F1
#
_entry.id   AF-A0A349LTJ5-F1
#
_cell.length_a   1.000
_cell.length_b   1.000
_cell.length_c   1.000
_cell.angle_alpha   90.00
_cell.angle_beta   90.00
_cell.angle_gamma   90.00
#
_symmetry.space_group_name_H-M   'P 1'
#
loop_
_entity.id
_entity.type
_entity.pdbx_description
1 polymer ?
#
loop_
_entity_poly.entity_id
_entity_poly.type
_entity_poly.pdbx_seq_one_letter_code
_entity_poly.pdbx_strand_id
1 'polypeptide(L)'
;MNRKFCWVLPLILMLGGCGGGDSSSEASTATGATGGTGTGGTGSTGTGGSSGSGSGGTTTTPVEPAPVLKMGWLLPQSANDSINVLTVSLFKNDGSVWSGSIPTLQFTSSCSEQGQAQWLEAPIIDGHQVSQAYLAKGCAGPDRVQVSFNWQQSTVIQTISLPLTAAALSAKAQLGQQLFFSKALSASGVQSCATCHQPANRYASAVSSSTEVGGSTMQHSGFRNTPSATYSALIPRFGFLGVTNQQGTVDNIANGKLGTPRRGQLWDGRAALITTQAAGPLLSPFEMAHTDAASVLRTLLQLPQATLYRQVYGNLSGTSNAVTVLENVADAIGTFETEDRSFVPFNSKFDAVTAGTASFTAQEANGQALFNDGTKGACRGCHDSTGLSVDSPQLFSDLSYRVLAVPRNFNIVYNNDTTAGSALDKLGVASLRNGALIATSQHEFYDLGFCGPFRTDSLLDPTLCGAFRAAPLRNVAVRKSYFHNGIYHQLADVVRFYILRDVQPAQIYKTAQGAADNQYNDLPSEYHANIVANRNPFTPTPNGNPRLTPEEVNDLVTFLCTLTDGFDPTAPETYRQSPQCLAAKR
;
A
#
# COMPACT_ATOMS: atom_id res chain seq x y z
N MET A 1 -23.31 -48.49 9.16
CA MET A 1 -21.95 -48.29 9.68
C MET A 1 -21.66 -46.79 9.66
N ASN A 2 -21.57 -46.21 10.86
CA ASN A 2 -21.38 -44.79 11.12
C ASN A 2 -19.93 -44.35 10.84
N ARG A 3 -19.75 -43.12 10.36
CA ARG A 3 -18.97 -42.10 11.09
C ARG A 3 -19.33 -40.70 10.55
N LYS A 4 -19.91 -39.92 11.47
CA LYS A 4 -20.32 -38.52 11.32
C LYS A 4 -19.08 -37.62 11.45
N PHE A 5 -18.98 -36.58 10.63
CA PHE A 5 -18.10 -35.44 10.86
C PHE A 5 -18.76 -34.52 11.90
N CYS A 6 -18.11 -34.32 13.04
CA CYS A 6 -18.54 -33.34 14.05
C CYS A 6 -17.89 -31.98 13.77
N TRP A 7 -18.75 -30.98 13.59
CA TRP A 7 -18.45 -29.57 13.83
C TRP A 7 -18.39 -29.32 15.34
N VAL A 8 -17.43 -28.51 15.80
CA VAL A 8 -17.43 -27.96 17.17
C VAL A 8 -17.25 -26.44 17.08
N LEU A 9 -18.36 -25.72 17.25
CA LEU A 9 -18.38 -24.37 17.83
C LEU A 9 -18.00 -24.44 19.31
N PRO A 10 -17.51 -23.34 19.90
CA PRO A 10 -17.92 -23.02 21.26
C PRO A 10 -18.58 -21.64 21.32
N LEU A 11 -19.86 -21.67 21.67
CA LEU A 11 -20.62 -20.63 22.34
C LEU A 11 -20.50 -20.91 23.84
N ILE A 12 -20.06 -19.96 24.69
CA ILE A 12 -20.33 -20.02 26.14
C ILE A 12 -20.64 -18.62 26.71
N LEU A 13 -21.72 -18.62 27.49
CA LEU A 13 -22.38 -17.57 28.28
C LEU A 13 -21.60 -17.10 29.53
N MET A 14 -22.06 -15.95 30.04
CA MET A 14 -21.78 -15.34 31.36
C MET A 14 -21.94 -16.27 32.59
N LEU A 15 -21.17 -15.98 33.66
CA LEU A 15 -21.62 -15.66 35.04
C LEU A 15 -20.45 -15.74 36.06
N GLY A 16 -20.41 -14.82 37.03
CA GLY A 16 -19.76 -15.01 38.35
C GLY A 16 -18.66 -14.01 38.72
N GLY A 17 -18.92 -13.17 39.74
CA GLY A 17 -18.01 -12.14 40.26
C GLY A 17 -17.31 -12.45 41.60
N CYS A 18 -17.01 -11.37 42.34
CA CYS A 18 -16.25 -11.21 43.60
C CYS A 18 -14.72 -11.24 43.40
N GLY A 19 -13.93 -10.19 43.67
CA GLY A 19 -13.82 -9.29 44.84
C GLY A 19 -12.39 -9.48 45.38
N GLY A 20 -11.59 -8.56 45.90
CA GLY A 20 -11.61 -7.14 46.24
C GLY A 20 -10.26 -6.84 46.94
N GLY A 21 -9.96 -5.57 47.23
CA GLY A 21 -8.85 -5.12 48.08
C GLY A 21 -7.69 -4.49 47.29
N ASP A 22 -7.64 -3.17 47.12
CA ASP A 22 -7.09 -2.16 48.05
C ASP A 22 -5.57 -2.38 48.27
N SER A 23 -4.68 -1.43 48.00
CA SER A 23 -4.70 -0.06 48.54
C SER A 23 -3.54 0.76 47.94
N SER A 24 -3.78 2.06 47.76
CA SER A 24 -2.94 3.26 48.00
C SER A 24 -1.40 3.15 47.91
N SER A 25 -0.62 4.13 47.44
CA SER A 25 -0.76 5.59 47.59
C SER A 25 0.32 6.31 46.77
N GLU A 26 -0.08 7.43 46.19
CA GLU A 26 0.57 8.77 46.22
C GLU A 26 2.10 8.88 46.05
N ALA A 27 2.52 9.54 44.97
CA ALA A 27 2.98 10.94 44.94
C ALA A 27 4.46 11.07 45.33
N SER A 28 5.33 11.80 44.64
CA SER A 28 5.18 13.18 44.21
C SER A 28 6.41 13.59 43.39
N THR A 29 6.14 14.35 42.33
CA THR A 29 6.85 15.55 41.83
C THR A 29 8.29 15.87 42.26
N ALA A 30 9.07 16.27 41.25
CA ALA A 30 9.66 17.63 41.10
C ALA A 30 11.19 17.71 40.91
N THR A 31 11.54 18.16 39.70
CA THR A 31 12.42 19.31 39.38
C THR A 31 13.92 19.28 39.62
N GLY A 32 14.61 19.69 38.54
CA GLY A 32 15.76 20.61 38.54
C GLY A 32 17.12 19.92 38.61
N ALA A 33 18.21 20.42 38.03
CA ALA A 33 18.46 21.54 37.14
C ALA A 33 19.92 21.41 36.67
N THR A 34 20.21 21.89 35.46
CA THR A 34 21.43 22.62 35.05
C THR A 34 22.84 22.04 35.28
N GLY A 35 23.58 21.97 34.17
CA GLY A 35 24.81 22.76 34.02
C GLY A 35 26.13 21.99 33.94
N GLY A 36 26.97 22.35 32.96
CA GLY A 36 28.40 22.03 33.01
C GLY A 36 29.08 21.79 31.66
N THR A 37 29.55 22.87 31.05
CA THR A 37 30.47 22.93 29.90
C THR A 37 31.92 22.58 30.26
N GLY A 38 32.71 22.11 29.29
CA GLY A 38 34.20 22.13 29.32
C GLY A 38 34.84 21.07 28.42
N THR A 39 35.14 21.35 27.14
CA THR A 39 36.44 21.82 26.59
C THR A 39 37.59 20.80 26.55
N GLY A 40 38.16 20.60 25.34
CA GLY A 40 39.62 20.64 25.17
C GLY A 40 40.33 19.53 24.35
N GLY A 41 40.93 19.93 23.21
CA GLY A 41 42.22 19.45 22.69
C GLY A 41 42.19 18.26 21.70
N THR A 42 42.41 18.37 20.38
CA THR A 42 43.56 18.81 19.52
C THR A 42 44.70 17.79 19.30
N GLY A 43 44.98 17.52 18.01
CA GLY A 43 46.26 17.07 17.43
C GLY A 43 46.45 15.55 17.31
N SER A 44 47.07 14.94 16.29
CA SER A 44 47.89 15.44 15.18
C SER A 44 48.25 14.27 14.23
N THR A 45 48.17 14.55 12.93
CA THR A 45 48.97 14.13 11.73
C THR A 45 49.86 12.86 11.67
N GLY A 46 49.94 12.27 10.46
CA GLY A 46 51.20 11.74 9.92
C GLY A 46 51.12 10.56 8.91
N THR A 47 51.11 10.87 7.59
CA THR A 47 51.90 10.31 6.44
C THR A 47 52.11 8.80 6.26
N GLY A 48 52.12 8.14 5.09
CA GLY A 48 52.09 8.46 3.65
C GLY A 48 52.64 7.23 2.86
N GLY A 49 52.34 7.06 1.57
CA GLY A 49 53.18 6.25 0.66
C GLY A 49 52.53 5.27 -0.34
N SER A 50 52.72 5.60 -1.62
CA SER A 50 52.99 4.72 -2.78
C SER A 50 51.84 4.20 -3.65
N SER A 51 51.91 4.66 -4.90
CA SER A 51 51.23 4.25 -6.13
C SER A 51 51.70 2.89 -6.67
N GLY A 52 50.77 2.12 -7.25
CA GLY A 52 51.05 0.98 -8.13
C GLY A 52 49.92 0.79 -9.12
N SER A 53 50.18 1.08 -10.40
CA SER A 53 49.30 0.87 -11.53
C SER A 53 49.34 -0.59 -11.99
N GLY A 54 48.21 -1.29 -11.94
CA GLY A 54 48.05 -2.64 -12.48
C GLY A 54 46.77 -2.75 -13.30
N SER A 55 46.91 -2.94 -14.60
CA SER A 55 45.83 -3.28 -15.53
C SER A 55 45.38 -4.73 -15.30
N GLY A 56 44.14 -4.92 -14.85
CA GLY A 56 43.49 -6.22 -14.72
C GLY A 56 42.09 -6.16 -15.32
N GLY A 57 41.85 -6.92 -16.39
CA GLY A 57 40.53 -7.04 -17.00
C GLY A 57 39.52 -7.65 -16.04
N THR A 58 38.38 -7.00 -15.87
CA THR A 58 37.24 -7.52 -15.10
C THR A 58 36.43 -8.46 -15.98
N THR A 59 36.64 -9.76 -15.79
CA THR A 59 35.62 -10.77 -16.11
C THR A 59 34.41 -10.52 -15.22
N THR A 60 33.30 -10.07 -15.81
CA THR A 60 32.01 -10.00 -15.13
C THR A 60 31.47 -11.42 -14.95
N THR A 61 31.55 -11.96 -13.74
CA THR A 61 30.77 -13.14 -13.35
C THR A 61 29.29 -12.75 -13.32
N PRO A 62 28.37 -13.59 -13.84
CA PRO A 62 26.93 -13.33 -13.71
C PRO A 62 26.55 -13.32 -12.24
N VAL A 63 25.86 -12.27 -11.79
CA VAL A 63 25.25 -12.21 -10.47
C VAL A 63 24.05 -13.17 -10.48
N GLU A 64 24.08 -14.24 -9.68
CA GLU A 64 22.90 -15.07 -9.47
C GLU A 64 21.77 -14.24 -8.84
N PRO A 65 20.50 -14.39 -9.28
CA PRO A 65 19.37 -13.74 -8.65
C PRO A 65 19.15 -14.24 -7.21
N ALA A 66 18.58 -13.37 -6.36
CA ALA A 66 18.35 -13.64 -4.94
C ALA A 66 17.57 -14.97 -4.69
N PRO A 67 17.94 -15.76 -3.66
CA PRO A 67 17.30 -17.04 -3.37
C PRO A 67 15.86 -16.87 -2.87
N VAL A 68 15.02 -17.91 -3.11
CA VAL A 68 13.62 -17.96 -2.66
C VAL A 68 13.53 -18.76 -1.36
N LEU A 69 12.87 -18.19 -0.35
CA LEU A 69 12.68 -18.83 0.95
C LEU A 69 11.43 -19.72 0.96
N LYS A 70 11.54 -20.97 1.42
CA LYS A 70 10.38 -21.81 1.77
C LYS A 70 10.51 -22.26 3.23
N MET A 71 9.47 -22.03 4.04
CA MET A 71 9.42 -22.45 5.45
C MET A 71 8.56 -23.71 5.59
N GLY A 72 9.00 -24.65 6.41
CA GLY A 72 8.25 -25.88 6.71
C GLY A 72 8.32 -26.23 8.18
N TRP A 73 7.26 -26.84 8.72
CA TRP A 73 7.22 -27.38 10.08
C TRP A 73 7.57 -28.87 10.04
N LEU A 74 8.51 -29.31 10.89
CA LEU A 74 8.67 -30.73 11.22
C LEU A 74 7.88 -31.00 12.50
N LEU A 75 6.92 -31.93 12.44
CA LEU A 75 6.23 -32.41 13.63
C LEU A 75 7.19 -33.33 14.43
N PRO A 76 7.17 -33.27 15.77
CA PRO A 76 8.08 -34.04 16.61
C PRO A 76 7.89 -35.55 16.40
N GLN A 77 9.00 -36.30 16.38
CA GLN A 77 9.00 -37.75 16.15
C GLN A 77 8.57 -38.57 17.37
N SER A 78 8.33 -37.95 18.53
CA SER A 78 7.86 -38.64 19.74
C SER A 78 6.92 -37.75 20.58
N ALA A 79 5.97 -38.37 21.27
CA ALA A 79 4.92 -37.68 22.03
C ALA A 79 5.37 -37.09 23.38
N ASN A 80 6.64 -37.24 23.77
CA ASN A 80 7.12 -36.83 25.10
C ASN A 80 8.18 -35.70 25.09
N ASP A 81 8.58 -35.18 23.93
CA ASP A 81 9.49 -34.03 23.86
C ASP A 81 8.67 -32.75 23.67
N SER A 82 8.72 -31.85 24.66
CA SER A 82 8.06 -30.53 24.63
C SER A 82 8.83 -29.51 23.77
N ILE A 83 9.46 -29.96 22.67
CA ILE A 83 10.36 -29.16 21.84
C ILE A 83 9.82 -29.14 20.40
N ASN A 84 9.31 -27.99 19.98
CA ASN A 84 9.00 -27.73 18.57
C ASN A 84 10.25 -27.22 17.87
N VAL A 85 10.76 -27.96 16.87
CA VAL A 85 11.92 -27.55 16.08
C VAL A 85 11.44 -26.91 14.77
N LEU A 86 11.62 -25.60 14.62
CA LEU A 86 11.43 -24.90 13.34
C LEU A 86 12.71 -25.02 12.51
N THR A 87 12.63 -25.61 11.32
CA THR A 87 13.77 -25.65 10.38
C THR A 87 13.51 -24.69 9.22
N VAL A 88 14.46 -23.78 8.95
CA VAL A 88 14.41 -22.86 7.82
C VAL A 88 15.45 -23.32 6.79
N SER A 89 15.01 -23.58 5.56
CA SER A 89 15.90 -24.01 4.46
C SER A 89 15.86 -22.99 3.32
N LEU A 90 17.03 -22.68 2.77
CA LEU A 90 17.20 -21.79 1.62
C LEU A 90 17.25 -22.62 0.33
N PHE A 91 16.45 -22.24 -0.66
CA PHE A 91 16.40 -22.88 -1.97
C PHE A 91 16.89 -21.92 -3.05
N LYS A 92 17.60 -22.47 -4.04
CA LYS A 92 17.87 -21.78 -5.31
C LYS A 92 16.57 -21.69 -6.13
N ASN A 93 16.55 -20.80 -7.12
CA ASN A 93 15.38 -20.61 -7.99
C ASN A 93 14.97 -21.86 -8.78
N ASP A 94 15.90 -22.80 -8.98
CA ASP A 94 15.65 -24.10 -9.60
C ASP A 94 15.07 -25.16 -8.65
N GLY A 95 14.85 -24.81 -7.37
CA GLY A 95 14.31 -25.69 -6.35
C GLY A 95 15.36 -26.59 -5.66
N SER A 96 16.64 -26.49 -6.02
CA SER A 96 17.72 -27.20 -5.31
C SER A 96 18.07 -26.51 -3.98
N VAL A 97 18.45 -27.31 -2.98
CA VAL A 97 18.86 -26.81 -1.66
C VAL A 97 20.21 -26.11 -1.79
N TRP A 98 20.36 -24.93 -1.19
CA TRP A 98 21.64 -24.22 -1.17
C TRP A 98 22.66 -25.03 -0.36
N SER A 99 23.75 -25.49 -1.01
CA SER A 99 24.68 -26.49 -0.48
C SER A 99 25.89 -25.92 0.28
N GLY A 100 25.93 -24.61 0.51
CA GLY A 100 26.89 -24.03 1.45
C GLY A 100 26.48 -24.35 2.89
N SER A 101 27.45 -24.41 3.81
CA SER A 101 27.24 -24.71 5.23
C SER A 101 26.35 -23.64 5.89
N ILE A 102 25.04 -23.74 5.72
CA ILE A 102 24.07 -22.95 6.48
C ILE A 102 24.00 -23.61 7.87
N PRO A 103 24.26 -22.89 8.97
CA PRO A 103 24.02 -23.45 10.28
C PRO A 103 22.52 -23.79 10.41
N THR A 104 22.20 -25.05 10.67
CA THR A 104 20.84 -25.45 11.07
C THR A 104 20.51 -24.68 12.35
N LEU A 105 19.65 -23.67 12.25
CA LEU A 105 19.15 -22.96 13.43
C LEU A 105 18.18 -23.89 14.16
N GLN A 106 18.66 -24.50 15.25
CA GLN A 106 17.83 -25.29 16.16
C GLN A 106 17.33 -24.38 17.28
N PHE A 107 16.01 -24.26 17.40
CA PHE A 107 15.37 -23.51 18.48
C PHE A 107 14.96 -24.51 19.58
N THR A 108 15.48 -24.32 20.80
CA THR A 108 15.04 -25.05 22.00
C THR A 108 14.32 -24.08 22.92
N SER A 109 13.08 -24.39 23.29
CA SER A 109 12.36 -23.65 24.34
C SER A 109 12.28 -24.51 25.61
N SER A 110 12.80 -24.02 26.74
CA SER A 110 12.47 -24.55 28.08
C SER A 110 11.66 -23.49 28.84
N CYS A 111 10.56 -23.91 29.47
CA CYS A 111 9.70 -23.01 30.25
C CYS A 111 10.32 -22.75 31.63
N SER A 112 10.58 -21.48 31.98
CA SER A 112 10.71 -21.05 33.37
C SER A 112 9.64 -19.98 33.67
N GLU A 113 9.14 -19.94 34.91
CA GLU A 113 7.91 -19.26 35.34
C GLU A 113 7.92 -17.71 35.28
N GLN A 114 8.96 -17.07 34.74
CA GLN A 114 9.06 -15.62 34.70
C GLN A 114 9.05 -15.15 33.25
N GLY A 115 7.90 -14.64 32.79
CA GLY A 115 7.63 -14.21 31.41
C GLY A 115 8.44 -13.01 30.93
N GLN A 116 9.76 -13.17 30.77
CA GLN A 116 10.62 -12.22 30.09
C GLN A 116 10.98 -12.71 28.68
N ALA A 117 10.86 -11.81 27.70
CA ALA A 117 11.37 -12.02 26.35
C ALA A 117 12.89 -12.15 26.39
N GLN A 118 13.45 -13.19 25.77
CA GLN A 118 14.89 -13.39 25.70
C GLN A 118 15.38 -13.10 24.27
N TRP A 119 16.40 -12.24 24.17
CA TRP A 119 17.07 -11.89 22.91
C TRP A 119 18.08 -12.96 22.53
N LEU A 120 18.14 -13.34 21.26
CA LEU A 120 19.18 -14.23 20.74
C LEU A 120 19.89 -13.53 19.58
N GLU A 121 21.22 -13.46 19.65
CA GLU A 121 22.06 -12.98 18.55
C GLU A 121 21.99 -13.94 17.37
N ALA A 122 21.88 -13.40 16.16
CA ALA A 122 21.75 -14.18 14.94
C ALA A 122 23.08 -14.18 14.14
N PRO A 123 23.38 -15.27 13.41
CA PRO A 123 24.62 -15.37 12.65
C PRO A 123 24.65 -14.45 11.41
N ILE A 124 25.86 -14.08 10.99
CA ILE A 124 26.14 -13.37 9.74
C ILE A 124 26.27 -14.41 8.62
N ILE A 125 25.56 -14.22 7.50
CA ILE A 125 25.67 -15.08 6.30
C ILE A 125 26.12 -14.18 5.14
N ASP A 126 27.27 -14.46 4.54
CA ASP A 126 27.86 -13.72 3.41
C ASP A 126 27.87 -12.17 3.58
N GLY A 127 28.20 -11.69 4.78
CA GLY A 127 28.27 -10.25 5.08
C GLY A 127 26.91 -9.57 5.32
N HIS A 128 25.80 -10.31 5.24
CA HIS A 128 24.48 -9.83 5.58
C HIS A 128 24.10 -10.27 7.00
N GLN A 129 23.77 -9.31 7.87
CA GLN A 129 23.21 -9.62 9.19
C GLN A 129 21.77 -10.11 9.04
N VAL A 130 21.49 -11.31 9.53
CA VAL A 130 20.12 -11.81 9.67
C VAL A 130 19.56 -11.28 10.99
N SER A 131 19.01 -10.06 11.04
CA SER A 131 18.57 -9.51 12.32
C SER A 131 17.15 -9.98 12.71
N GLN A 132 17.07 -10.72 13.83
CA GLN A 132 15.96 -10.85 14.78
C GLN A 132 14.85 -11.90 14.52
N ALA A 133 14.68 -12.81 15.51
CA ALA A 133 13.52 -13.68 15.66
C ALA A 133 12.85 -13.40 17.01
N TYR A 134 11.52 -13.35 17.05
CA TYR A 134 10.74 -13.11 18.27
C TYR A 134 9.86 -14.31 18.61
N LEU A 135 9.91 -14.74 19.88
CA LEU A 135 8.99 -15.69 20.49
C LEU A 135 8.15 -14.94 21.53
N ALA A 136 6.92 -14.56 21.19
CA ALA A 136 5.91 -14.21 22.20
C ALA A 136 5.26 -15.50 22.68
N LYS A 137 5.35 -15.80 23.98
CA LYS A 137 4.51 -16.83 24.59
C LYS A 137 3.46 -16.18 25.48
N GLY A 138 2.19 -16.34 25.10
CA GLY A 138 1.08 -16.32 26.04
C GLY A 138 0.74 -17.77 26.32
N CYS A 139 1.00 -18.27 27.53
CA CYS A 139 0.69 -19.65 27.92
C CYS A 139 -0.83 -19.84 28.05
N ALA A 140 -1.54 -19.92 26.92
CA ALA A 140 -2.86 -20.53 26.70
C ALA A 140 -3.32 -20.27 25.25
N GLY A 141 -2.70 -20.92 24.25
CA GLY A 141 -3.14 -20.85 22.84
C GLY A 141 -2.06 -21.33 21.85
N PRO A 142 -2.39 -21.61 20.57
CA PRO A 142 -1.40 -22.01 19.59
C PRO A 142 -0.44 -20.84 19.33
N ASP A 143 0.80 -21.01 19.79
CA ASP A 143 1.89 -20.03 19.78
C ASP A 143 2.14 -19.47 18.36
N ARG A 144 2.21 -18.14 18.22
CA ARG A 144 2.58 -17.46 16.97
C ARG A 144 4.04 -17.04 17.03
N VAL A 145 4.86 -17.51 16.09
CA VAL A 145 6.25 -17.05 15.88
C VAL A 145 6.27 -16.12 14.68
N GLN A 146 6.72 -14.87 14.87
CA GLN A 146 7.02 -13.94 13.78
C GLN A 146 8.53 -13.89 13.58
N VAL A 147 8.99 -14.22 12.37
CA VAL A 147 10.38 -14.07 11.94
C VAL A 147 10.43 -12.93 10.92
N SER A 148 11.21 -11.89 11.20
CA SER A 148 11.40 -10.76 10.30
C SER A 148 12.82 -10.80 9.75
N PHE A 149 12.98 -10.64 8.44
CA PHE A 149 14.30 -10.53 7.81
C PHE A 149 14.51 -9.09 7.35
N ASN A 150 15.58 -8.45 7.82
CA ASN A 150 15.98 -7.13 7.34
C ASN A 150 17.08 -7.31 6.29
N TRP A 151 16.72 -7.27 5.00
CA TRP A 151 17.71 -7.21 3.94
C TRP A 151 18.25 -5.78 3.90
N GLN A 152 19.38 -5.53 4.57
CA GLN A 152 20.19 -4.38 4.20
C GLN A 152 20.80 -4.69 2.83
N GLN A 153 20.07 -4.33 1.76
CA GLN A 153 20.76 -4.05 0.51
C GLN A 153 21.70 -2.90 0.82
N SER A 154 22.99 -3.10 0.56
CA SER A 154 23.94 -2.00 0.49
C SER A 154 23.27 -0.88 -0.30
N THR A 155 23.35 0.34 0.21
CA THR A 155 22.95 1.57 -0.47
C THR A 155 23.83 1.79 -1.70
N VAL A 156 23.72 0.91 -2.69
CA VAL A 156 23.98 1.27 -4.07
C VAL A 156 22.68 1.88 -4.51
N ILE A 157 22.59 3.21 -4.40
CA ILE A 157 21.70 3.96 -5.28
C ILE A 157 22.20 3.61 -6.68
N GLN A 158 21.60 2.58 -7.29
CA GLN A 158 21.75 2.41 -8.72
C GLN A 158 21.10 3.65 -9.30
N THR A 159 21.92 4.56 -9.79
CA THR A 159 21.50 5.58 -10.72
C THR A 159 20.89 4.82 -11.88
N ILE A 160 19.56 4.75 -11.93
CA ILE A 160 18.88 4.19 -13.09
C ILE A 160 19.06 5.24 -14.19
N SER A 161 20.19 5.17 -14.89
CA SER A 161 20.36 5.86 -16.16
C SER A 161 19.38 5.22 -17.13
N LEU A 162 18.19 5.78 -17.23
CA LEU A 162 17.17 5.38 -18.17
C LEU A 162 17.73 5.67 -19.58
N PRO A 163 18.05 4.65 -20.41
CA PRO A 163 18.51 4.93 -21.77
C PRO A 163 17.42 5.69 -22.52
N LEU A 164 17.81 6.72 -23.29
CA LEU A 164 16.91 7.58 -24.05
C LEU A 164 16.17 6.85 -25.20
N THR A 165 16.53 5.62 -25.51
CA THR A 165 15.86 4.78 -26.51
C THR A 165 14.87 3.86 -25.80
N ALA A 166 13.63 3.80 -26.28
CA ALA A 166 12.64 2.81 -25.83
C ALA A 166 13.21 1.41 -26.06
N ALA A 167 13.71 0.77 -24.98
CA ALA A 167 14.10 -0.62 -25.04
C ALA A 167 12.87 -1.45 -25.44
N ALA A 168 13.06 -2.41 -26.34
CA ALA A 168 11.99 -3.34 -26.65
C ALA A 168 11.57 -4.07 -25.36
N LEU A 169 10.27 -4.22 -25.14
CA LEU A 169 9.73 -4.96 -24.01
C LEU A 169 10.33 -6.37 -23.97
N SER A 170 10.70 -6.85 -22.79
CA SER A 170 11.11 -8.25 -22.58
C SER A 170 9.99 -9.21 -23.02
N ALA A 171 10.31 -10.46 -23.32
CA ALA A 171 9.28 -11.45 -23.66
C ALA A 171 8.20 -11.58 -22.56
N LYS A 172 8.61 -11.41 -21.29
CA LYS A 172 7.70 -11.36 -20.14
C LYS A 172 6.80 -10.13 -20.17
N ALA A 173 7.35 -8.94 -20.42
CA ALA A 173 6.55 -7.72 -20.56
C ALA A 173 5.63 -7.76 -21.80
N GLN A 174 6.05 -8.39 -22.90
CA GLN A 174 5.19 -8.61 -24.07
C GLN A 174 4.00 -9.53 -23.72
N LEU A 175 4.23 -10.58 -22.92
CA LEU A 175 3.16 -11.42 -22.39
C LEU A 175 2.23 -10.61 -21.49
N GLY A 176 2.78 -9.83 -20.58
CA GLY A 176 2.04 -8.91 -19.72
C GLY A 176 1.17 -7.94 -20.51
N GLN A 177 1.73 -7.34 -21.56
CA GLN A 177 1.00 -6.45 -22.47
C GLN A 177 -0.17 -7.19 -23.12
N GLN A 178 0.06 -8.37 -23.70
CA GLN A 178 -1.02 -9.16 -24.32
C GLN A 178 -2.11 -9.55 -23.32
N LEU A 179 -1.76 -9.81 -22.06
CA LEU A 179 -2.72 -10.14 -21.00
C LEU A 179 -3.49 -8.89 -20.52
N PHE A 180 -2.81 -7.76 -20.33
CA PHE A 180 -3.39 -6.49 -19.88
C PHE A 180 -4.53 -5.99 -20.79
N PHE A 181 -4.37 -6.20 -22.10
CA PHE A 181 -5.36 -5.83 -23.11
C PHE A 181 -6.34 -6.96 -23.49
N SER A 182 -6.19 -8.16 -22.93
CA SER A 182 -7.04 -9.31 -23.29
C SER A 182 -8.36 -9.31 -22.52
N LYS A 183 -9.47 -9.03 -23.21
CA LYS A 183 -10.82 -9.19 -22.64
C LYS A 183 -11.19 -10.64 -22.40
N ALA A 184 -10.66 -11.54 -23.24
CA ALA A 184 -10.87 -12.97 -23.11
C ALA A 184 -10.18 -13.57 -21.88
N LEU A 185 -9.34 -12.79 -21.18
CA LEU A 185 -8.76 -13.18 -19.89
C LEU A 185 -9.76 -13.07 -18.74
N SER A 186 -10.86 -12.30 -18.83
CA SER A 186 -11.89 -12.33 -17.78
C SER A 186 -12.81 -13.54 -17.94
N ALA A 187 -13.42 -13.98 -16.84
CA ALA A 187 -14.44 -15.03 -16.87
C ALA A 187 -15.67 -14.62 -17.71
N SER A 188 -15.95 -13.31 -17.82
CA SER A 188 -17.00 -12.76 -18.69
C SER A 188 -16.60 -12.69 -20.18
N GLY A 189 -15.30 -12.76 -20.49
CA GLY A 189 -14.76 -12.60 -21.84
C GLY A 189 -14.84 -11.17 -22.39
N VAL A 190 -15.30 -10.18 -21.60
CA VAL A 190 -15.60 -8.82 -22.08
C VAL A 190 -14.82 -7.71 -21.34
N GLN A 191 -14.07 -8.05 -20.29
CA GLN A 191 -13.31 -7.08 -19.48
C GLN A 191 -11.81 -7.43 -19.48
N SER A 192 -10.95 -6.42 -19.59
CA SER A 192 -9.50 -6.55 -19.40
C SER A 192 -9.02 -5.52 -18.38
N CYS A 193 -7.73 -5.56 -18.01
CA CYS A 193 -7.12 -4.52 -17.17
C CYS A 193 -7.33 -3.13 -17.80
N ALA A 194 -7.14 -3.02 -19.11
CA ALA A 194 -7.34 -1.79 -19.89
C ALA A 194 -8.79 -1.27 -19.94
N THR A 195 -9.80 -2.07 -19.58
CA THR A 195 -11.19 -1.58 -19.46
C THR A 195 -11.28 -0.53 -18.35
N CYS A 196 -10.65 -0.80 -17.20
CA CYS A 196 -10.65 0.05 -16.02
C CYS A 196 -9.42 0.98 -15.96
N HIS A 197 -8.29 0.58 -16.55
CA HIS A 197 -7.04 1.33 -16.60
C HIS A 197 -6.74 1.80 -18.03
N GLN A 198 -7.43 2.86 -18.48
CA GLN A 198 -7.46 3.22 -19.89
C GLN A 198 -6.21 4.02 -20.32
N PRO A 199 -5.42 3.58 -21.31
CA PRO A 199 -4.22 4.32 -21.76
C PRO A 199 -4.54 5.76 -22.20
N ALA A 200 -5.66 5.95 -22.89
CA ALA A 200 -6.13 7.27 -23.33
C ALA A 200 -6.35 8.25 -22.16
N ASN A 201 -6.61 7.73 -20.96
CA ASN A 201 -6.79 8.49 -19.72
C ASN A 201 -5.62 8.30 -18.73
N ARG A 202 -4.39 8.07 -19.24
CA ARG A 202 -3.18 7.87 -18.42
C ARG A 202 -3.36 6.75 -17.40
N TYR A 203 -3.94 5.63 -17.86
CA TYR A 203 -4.27 4.45 -17.08
C TYR A 203 -5.10 4.68 -15.81
N ALA A 204 -5.76 5.84 -15.71
CA ALA A 204 -6.82 6.08 -14.74
C ALA A 204 -8.16 5.64 -15.33
N SER A 205 -9.11 5.31 -14.45
CA SER A 205 -10.48 5.07 -14.87
C SER A 205 -11.09 6.33 -15.51
N ALA A 206 -11.83 6.13 -16.59
CA ALA A 206 -12.56 7.18 -17.29
C ALA A 206 -14.05 7.21 -16.95
N VAL A 207 -14.55 6.31 -16.09
CA VAL A 207 -15.96 6.33 -15.68
C VAL A 207 -16.19 7.38 -14.60
N SER A 208 -17.31 8.10 -14.70
CA SER A 208 -17.70 9.08 -13.69
C SER A 208 -18.44 8.46 -12.51
N SER A 209 -18.70 7.15 -12.51
CA SER A 209 -19.23 6.46 -11.34
C SER A 209 -18.16 6.37 -10.24
N SER A 210 -18.61 6.10 -9.01
CA SER A 210 -17.71 5.98 -7.86
C SER A 210 -16.84 4.72 -7.91
N THR A 211 -17.33 3.67 -8.56
CA THR A 211 -16.63 2.40 -8.76
C THR A 211 -16.89 1.87 -10.17
N GLU A 212 -15.98 1.03 -10.67
CA GLU A 212 -16.15 0.32 -11.94
C GLU A 212 -17.14 -0.85 -11.78
N VAL A 213 -17.72 -1.27 -12.90
CA VAL A 213 -18.56 -2.48 -12.98
C VAL A 213 -17.76 -3.63 -13.56
N GLY A 214 -18.00 -4.82 -13.03
CA GLY A 214 -17.40 -6.07 -13.46
C GLY A 214 -18.31 -7.26 -13.12
N GLY A 215 -17.69 -8.40 -12.89
CA GLY A 215 -18.37 -9.66 -12.69
C GLY A 215 -18.55 -10.45 -13.97
N SER A 216 -18.93 -11.73 -13.80
CA SER A 216 -19.18 -12.64 -14.93
C SER A 216 -20.30 -12.13 -15.86
N THR A 217 -21.21 -11.29 -15.36
CA THR A 217 -22.32 -10.69 -16.10
C THR A 217 -22.16 -9.18 -16.37
N MET A 218 -21.05 -8.55 -15.92
CA MET A 218 -20.84 -7.10 -15.99
C MET A 218 -21.91 -6.26 -15.26
N GLN A 219 -22.50 -6.81 -14.19
CA GLN A 219 -23.56 -6.14 -13.41
C GLN A 219 -23.16 -5.87 -11.95
N HIS A 220 -21.94 -6.24 -11.56
CA HIS A 220 -21.48 -6.10 -10.19
C HIS A 220 -20.57 -4.89 -10.04
N SER A 221 -20.94 -3.95 -9.16
CA SER A 221 -20.12 -2.78 -8.85
C SER A 221 -18.95 -3.16 -7.94
N GLY A 222 -17.80 -2.51 -8.07
CA GLY A 222 -16.71 -2.62 -7.10
C GLY A 222 -17.04 -1.96 -5.75
N PHE A 223 -16.15 -2.16 -4.77
CA PHE A 223 -16.23 -1.52 -3.44
C PHE A 223 -15.42 -0.23 -3.32
N ARG A 224 -14.45 -0.05 -4.22
CA ARG A 224 -13.53 1.08 -4.23
C ARG A 224 -13.40 1.65 -5.63
N ASN A 225 -13.04 2.92 -5.69
CA ASN A 225 -12.59 3.58 -6.90
C ASN A 225 -11.32 2.91 -7.44
N THR A 226 -11.18 2.85 -8.76
CA THR A 226 -10.01 2.31 -9.44
C THR A 226 -8.83 3.29 -9.33
N PRO A 227 -7.70 2.92 -8.69
CA PRO A 227 -6.51 3.76 -8.69
C PRO A 227 -5.90 3.83 -10.10
N SER A 228 -5.12 4.87 -10.40
CA SER A 228 -4.35 4.90 -11.65
C SER A 228 -3.25 3.85 -11.63
N ALA A 229 -3.03 3.14 -12.75
CA ALA A 229 -1.88 2.24 -12.88
C ALA A 229 -0.57 3.01 -13.15
N THR A 230 -0.65 4.24 -13.68
CA THR A 230 0.53 5.07 -13.93
C THR A 230 1.27 5.36 -12.62
N TYR A 231 2.59 5.20 -12.64
CA TYR A 231 3.54 5.29 -11.54
C TYR A 231 3.38 4.24 -10.43
N SER A 232 2.45 3.28 -10.56
CA SER A 232 2.25 2.25 -9.53
C SER A 232 3.44 1.30 -9.40
N ALA A 233 4.17 1.05 -10.49
CA ALA A 233 5.41 0.27 -10.48
C ALA A 233 6.53 0.89 -9.63
N LEU A 234 6.49 2.20 -9.36
CA LEU A 234 7.47 2.90 -8.53
C LEU A 234 7.15 2.81 -7.04
N ILE A 235 5.97 2.29 -6.67
CA ILE A 235 5.62 2.06 -5.28
C ILE A 235 6.37 0.81 -4.80
N PRO A 236 7.30 0.93 -3.84
CA PRO A 236 8.09 -0.22 -3.44
C PRO A 236 7.28 -1.22 -2.62
N ARG A 237 7.93 -2.32 -2.22
CA ARG A 237 7.32 -3.35 -1.39
C ARG A 237 6.67 -2.75 -0.13
N PHE A 238 5.47 -3.21 0.21
CA PHE A 238 4.84 -2.88 1.49
C PHE A 238 5.81 -3.09 2.67
N GLY A 239 5.80 -2.17 3.63
CA GLY A 239 6.49 -2.38 4.91
C GLY A 239 6.31 -1.19 5.86
N PHE A 240 6.88 -1.32 7.04
CA PHE A 240 6.85 -0.28 8.06
C PHE A 240 8.13 0.55 8.00
N LEU A 241 8.04 1.86 8.12
CA LEU A 241 9.20 2.70 8.42
C LEU A 241 9.37 2.76 9.93
N GLY A 242 10.55 2.35 10.39
CA GLY A 242 10.88 2.35 11.80
C GLY A 242 10.95 3.74 12.41
N VAL A 243 10.73 3.76 13.71
CA VAL A 243 10.86 4.91 14.57
C VAL A 243 12.32 4.96 15.02
N THR A 244 12.99 6.09 14.83
CA THR A 244 14.31 6.29 15.42
C THR A 244 14.13 6.40 16.94
N ASN A 245 14.66 5.44 17.70
CA ASN A 245 14.66 5.52 19.15
C ASN A 245 15.59 6.65 19.64
N GLN A 246 15.57 6.94 20.95
CA GLN A 246 16.41 7.99 21.54
C GLN A 246 17.92 7.74 21.35
N GLN A 247 18.31 6.52 20.97
CA GLN A 247 19.68 6.08 20.72
C GLN A 247 20.08 6.14 19.24
N GLY A 248 19.20 6.62 18.35
CA GLY A 248 19.49 6.77 16.93
C GLY A 248 19.28 5.50 16.09
N THR A 249 18.80 4.40 16.67
CA THR A 249 18.52 3.15 15.96
C THR A 249 17.11 3.20 15.36
N VAL A 250 16.96 2.84 14.08
CA VAL A 250 15.65 2.70 13.42
C VAL A 250 15.04 1.38 13.84
N ASP A 251 13.98 1.45 14.65
CA ASP A 251 13.22 0.28 15.09
C ASP A 251 11.86 0.24 14.39
N ASN A 252 11.60 -0.80 13.60
CA ASN A 252 10.30 -1.00 12.96
C ASN A 252 9.18 -1.27 13.97
N ILE A 253 9.51 -1.54 15.23
CA ILE A 253 8.58 -1.73 16.35
C ILE A 253 9.12 -1.01 17.60
N ALA A 254 8.82 0.27 17.77
CA ALA A 254 9.20 0.99 18.99
C ALA A 254 8.13 0.84 20.09
N ASN A 255 8.53 0.46 21.31
CA ASN A 255 7.63 0.31 22.47
C ASN A 255 6.41 -0.61 22.22
N GLY A 256 6.59 -1.68 21.44
CA GLY A 256 5.51 -2.61 21.10
C GLY A 256 4.49 -2.07 20.08
N LYS A 257 4.75 -0.92 19.45
CA LYS A 257 3.93 -0.37 18.35
C LYS A 257 4.65 -0.50 17.03
N LEU A 258 3.95 -0.99 16.01
CA LEU A 258 4.45 -0.99 14.63
C LEU A 258 4.79 0.44 14.22
N GLY A 259 5.87 0.60 13.45
CA GLY A 259 6.24 1.85 12.82
C GLY A 259 5.17 2.35 11.84
N THR A 260 5.45 3.42 11.10
CA THR A 260 4.44 3.94 10.16
C THR A 260 4.32 3.00 8.95
N PRO A 261 3.16 2.37 8.68
CA PRO A 261 2.98 1.55 7.49
C PRO A 261 3.11 2.43 6.24
N ARG A 262 3.82 1.93 5.23
CA ARG A 262 3.98 2.61 3.94
C ARG A 262 4.01 1.64 2.76
N ARG A 263 3.84 2.21 1.57
CA ARG A 263 4.02 1.54 0.26
C ARG A 263 3.01 0.40 0.07
N GLY A 264 3.31 -0.56 -0.80
CA GLY A 264 2.35 -1.60 -1.19
C GLY A 264 1.29 -1.08 -2.16
N GLN A 265 0.67 -2.02 -2.84
CA GLN A 265 -0.29 -1.78 -3.91
C GLN A 265 -1.71 -1.76 -3.37
N LEU A 266 -2.64 -1.29 -4.19
CA LEU A 266 -4.05 -1.05 -3.84
C LEU A 266 -4.18 0.08 -2.80
N TRP A 267 -5.41 0.34 -2.35
CA TRP A 267 -5.71 1.40 -1.39
C TRP A 267 -5.32 1.06 0.06
N ASP A 268 -5.30 -0.22 0.42
CA ASP A 268 -5.07 -0.76 1.77
C ASP A 268 -3.74 -1.54 1.93
N GLY A 269 -2.93 -1.61 0.86
CA GLY A 269 -1.61 -2.24 0.91
C GLY A 269 -1.61 -3.75 0.93
N ARG A 270 -2.76 -4.41 0.74
CA ARG A 270 -2.87 -5.87 0.86
C ARG A 270 -2.07 -6.65 -0.19
N ALA A 271 -1.68 -6.00 -1.29
CA ALA A 271 -0.73 -6.55 -2.25
C ALA A 271 0.65 -5.92 -2.02
N ALA A 272 1.66 -6.74 -1.72
CA ALA A 272 2.96 -6.24 -1.30
C ALA A 272 3.73 -5.55 -2.45
N LEU A 273 3.58 -6.01 -3.69
CA LEU A 273 4.32 -5.58 -4.88
C LEU A 273 3.42 -5.53 -6.13
N ILE A 274 3.82 -4.77 -7.15
CA ILE A 274 3.07 -4.66 -8.42
C ILE A 274 2.86 -6.03 -9.10
N THR A 275 3.89 -6.88 -9.09
CA THR A 275 3.86 -8.24 -9.67
C THR A 275 2.91 -9.21 -8.97
N THR A 276 2.34 -8.82 -7.83
CA THR A 276 1.35 -9.64 -7.10
C THR A 276 -0.05 -9.04 -7.11
N GLN A 277 -0.20 -7.77 -7.48
CA GLN A 277 -1.47 -7.06 -7.38
C GLN A 277 -2.49 -7.57 -8.40
N ALA A 278 -2.06 -7.89 -9.62
CA ALA A 278 -2.94 -8.28 -10.71
C ALA A 278 -3.66 -9.63 -10.50
N ALA A 279 -3.23 -10.45 -9.52
CA ALA A 279 -3.92 -11.67 -9.15
C ALA A 279 -5.30 -11.39 -8.51
N GLY A 280 -5.44 -10.29 -7.76
CA GLY A 280 -6.68 -9.91 -7.09
C GLY A 280 -7.84 -9.68 -8.05
N PRO A 281 -7.71 -8.75 -9.03
CA PRO A 281 -8.75 -8.47 -10.01
C PRO A 281 -9.23 -9.70 -10.78
N LEU A 282 -8.32 -10.64 -11.10
CA LEU A 282 -8.65 -11.89 -11.79
C LEU A 282 -9.64 -12.75 -11.00
N LEU A 283 -9.48 -12.83 -9.68
CA LEU A 283 -10.30 -13.67 -8.80
C LEU A 283 -11.50 -12.93 -8.18
N SER A 284 -11.55 -11.61 -8.29
CA SER A 284 -12.62 -10.80 -7.71
C SER A 284 -13.92 -10.98 -8.51
N PRO A 285 -15.03 -11.47 -7.90
CA PRO A 285 -16.31 -11.63 -8.59
C PRO A 285 -16.97 -10.28 -8.94
N PHE A 286 -16.39 -9.17 -8.51
CA PHE A 286 -16.80 -7.80 -8.82
C PHE A 286 -15.97 -7.17 -9.95
N GLU A 287 -14.93 -7.88 -10.40
CA GLU A 287 -14.00 -7.43 -11.44
C GLU A 287 -13.95 -8.52 -12.54
N MET A 288 -12.84 -9.24 -12.72
CA MET A 288 -12.71 -10.19 -13.83
C MET A 288 -13.28 -11.59 -13.56
N ALA A 289 -13.67 -11.86 -12.30
CA ALA A 289 -14.63 -12.90 -11.91
C ALA A 289 -14.29 -14.37 -12.19
N HIS A 290 -13.00 -14.74 -12.20
CA HIS A 290 -12.67 -16.15 -12.08
C HIS A 290 -13.03 -16.68 -10.69
N THR A 291 -13.58 -17.89 -10.64
CA THR A 291 -13.96 -18.55 -9.38
C THR A 291 -12.75 -18.92 -8.53
N ASP A 292 -11.61 -19.22 -9.18
CA ASP A 292 -10.38 -19.71 -8.57
C ASP A 292 -9.24 -19.65 -9.60
N ALA A 293 -8.02 -19.96 -9.15
CA ALA A 293 -6.85 -20.00 -10.02
C ALA A 293 -6.95 -21.06 -11.13
N ALA A 294 -7.69 -22.16 -10.92
CA ALA A 294 -7.86 -23.20 -11.93
C ALA A 294 -8.76 -22.73 -13.10
N SER A 295 -9.72 -21.85 -12.83
CA SER A 295 -10.51 -21.15 -13.85
C SER A 295 -9.64 -20.24 -14.71
N VAL A 296 -8.69 -19.52 -14.09
CA VAL A 296 -7.70 -18.70 -14.82
C VAL A 296 -6.83 -19.59 -15.71
N LEU A 297 -6.30 -20.70 -15.19
CA LEU A 297 -5.52 -21.67 -15.97
C LEU A 297 -6.30 -22.22 -17.17
N ARG A 298 -7.54 -22.70 -16.95
CA ARG A 298 -8.39 -23.22 -18.04
C ARG A 298 -8.60 -22.18 -19.13
N THR A 299 -8.82 -20.93 -18.74
CA THR A 299 -9.00 -19.80 -19.68
C THR A 299 -7.71 -19.54 -20.45
N LEU A 300 -6.58 -19.37 -19.75
CA LEU A 300 -5.28 -19.11 -20.35
C LEU A 300 -4.88 -20.18 -21.38
N LEU A 301 -5.17 -21.46 -21.11
CA LEU A 301 -4.88 -22.56 -22.03
C LEU A 301 -5.59 -22.43 -23.40
N GLN A 302 -6.71 -21.72 -23.46
CA GLN A 302 -7.47 -21.48 -24.69
C GLN A 302 -7.08 -20.18 -25.41
N LEU A 303 -6.21 -19.36 -24.80
CA LEU A 303 -5.80 -18.08 -25.34
C LEU A 303 -4.52 -18.20 -26.20
N PRO A 304 -4.37 -17.39 -27.26
CA PRO A 304 -3.11 -17.30 -28.02
C PRO A 304 -1.88 -17.00 -27.13
N GLN A 305 -2.09 -16.27 -26.04
CA GLN A 305 -1.12 -15.91 -25.02
C GLN A 305 -0.46 -17.14 -24.37
N ALA A 306 -1.09 -18.32 -24.40
CA ALA A 306 -0.51 -19.57 -23.90
C ALA A 306 0.83 -19.91 -24.55
N THR A 307 1.03 -19.55 -25.82
CA THR A 307 2.28 -19.79 -26.54
C THR A 307 3.41 -18.94 -25.99
N LEU A 308 3.19 -17.64 -25.81
CA LEU A 308 4.19 -16.75 -25.23
C LEU A 308 4.42 -17.05 -23.74
N TYR A 309 3.37 -17.42 -23.01
CA TYR A 309 3.50 -17.94 -21.65
C TYR A 309 4.47 -19.12 -21.59
N ARG A 310 4.33 -20.11 -22.49
CA ARG A 310 5.24 -21.27 -22.52
C ARG A 310 6.68 -20.88 -22.80
N GLN A 311 6.88 -19.84 -23.59
CA GLN A 311 8.19 -19.31 -23.92
C GLN A 311 8.87 -18.63 -22.72
N VAL A 312 8.08 -17.94 -21.89
CA VAL A 312 8.58 -17.18 -20.72
C VAL A 312 8.73 -18.06 -19.48
N TYR A 313 7.73 -18.88 -19.16
CA TYR A 313 7.65 -19.65 -17.90
C TYR A 313 7.79 -21.17 -18.08
N GLY A 314 7.91 -21.67 -19.31
CA GLY A 314 8.06 -23.10 -19.59
C GLY A 314 6.74 -23.85 -19.66
N ASN A 315 6.59 -24.98 -18.95
CA ASN A 315 5.47 -25.88 -19.17
C ASN A 315 4.11 -25.27 -18.77
N LEU A 316 3.15 -25.26 -19.69
CA LEU A 316 1.75 -24.90 -19.45
C LEU A 316 0.83 -25.98 -20.03
N SER A 317 0.11 -26.66 -19.14
CA SER A 317 -0.81 -27.75 -19.47
C SER A 317 -2.01 -27.78 -18.50
N GLY A 318 -3.01 -28.62 -18.78
CA GLY A 318 -4.16 -28.81 -17.89
C GLY A 318 -3.81 -29.32 -16.48
N THR A 319 -2.61 -29.86 -16.28
CA THR A 319 -2.11 -30.38 -15.00
C THR A 319 -1.10 -29.44 -14.32
N SER A 320 -0.86 -28.24 -14.89
CA SER A 320 0.01 -27.24 -14.26
C SER A 320 -0.58 -26.77 -12.92
N ASN A 321 0.28 -26.40 -11.98
CA ASN A 321 -0.17 -25.81 -10.71
C ASN A 321 -0.86 -24.46 -10.99
N ALA A 322 -2.17 -24.42 -10.74
CA ALA A 322 -2.99 -23.26 -11.08
C ALA A 322 -2.60 -21.98 -10.30
N VAL A 323 -2.18 -22.11 -9.04
CA VAL A 323 -1.74 -20.97 -8.22
C VAL A 323 -0.46 -20.36 -8.79
N THR A 324 0.53 -21.20 -9.13
CA THR A 324 1.74 -20.74 -9.80
C THR A 324 1.43 -20.09 -11.15
N VAL A 325 0.44 -20.60 -11.90
CA VAL A 325 0.03 -20.00 -13.17
C VAL A 325 -0.58 -18.62 -12.95
N LEU A 326 -1.43 -18.45 -11.95
CA LEU A 326 -2.00 -17.15 -11.57
C LEU A 326 -0.89 -16.16 -11.16
N GLU A 327 0.07 -16.60 -10.34
CA GLU A 327 1.22 -15.78 -9.93
C GLU A 327 2.06 -15.36 -11.14
N ASN A 328 2.34 -16.26 -12.08
CA ASN A 328 3.06 -15.94 -13.32
C ASN A 328 2.29 -14.97 -14.22
N VAL A 329 0.96 -15.08 -14.30
CA VAL A 329 0.12 -14.10 -15.01
C VAL A 329 0.23 -12.72 -14.37
N ALA A 330 0.15 -12.65 -13.04
CA ALA A 330 0.28 -11.39 -12.31
C ALA A 330 1.70 -10.79 -12.45
N ASP A 331 2.73 -11.63 -12.40
CA ASP A 331 4.13 -11.24 -12.60
C ASP A 331 4.36 -10.66 -14.01
N ALA A 332 3.81 -11.30 -15.05
CA ALA A 332 3.92 -10.80 -16.42
C ALA A 332 3.25 -9.43 -16.57
N ILE A 333 2.02 -9.27 -16.06
CA ILE A 333 1.30 -7.97 -16.09
C ILE A 333 2.08 -6.90 -15.34
N GLY A 334 2.52 -7.17 -14.11
CA GLY A 334 3.31 -6.21 -13.33
C GLY A 334 4.66 -5.87 -13.98
N THR A 335 5.25 -6.81 -14.72
CA THR A 335 6.46 -6.56 -15.52
C THR A 335 6.17 -5.60 -16.68
N PHE A 336 5.05 -5.78 -17.39
CA PHE A 336 4.62 -4.85 -18.43
C PHE A 336 4.42 -3.43 -17.86
N GLU A 337 3.72 -3.31 -16.74
CA GLU A 337 3.50 -2.02 -16.07
C GLU A 337 4.80 -1.36 -15.55
N THR A 338 5.88 -2.14 -15.41
CA THR A 338 7.20 -1.66 -15.00
C THR A 338 8.08 -1.26 -16.19
N GLU A 339 8.07 -2.06 -17.27
CA GLU A 339 8.94 -1.86 -18.43
C GLU A 339 8.39 -0.84 -19.43
N ASP A 340 7.07 -0.76 -19.61
CA ASP A 340 6.46 0.15 -20.57
C ASP A 340 6.47 1.59 -20.05
N ARG A 341 7.16 2.46 -20.78
CA ARG A 341 7.36 3.86 -20.43
C ARG A 341 6.07 4.67 -20.33
N SER A 342 4.98 4.21 -20.93
CA SER A 342 3.69 4.87 -20.79
C SER A 342 3.13 4.84 -19.37
N PHE A 343 3.61 3.93 -18.50
CA PHE A 343 3.26 3.92 -17.08
C PHE A 343 4.15 4.82 -16.23
N VAL A 344 5.31 5.26 -16.70
CA VAL A 344 6.25 6.12 -15.96
C VAL A 344 6.84 7.24 -16.84
N PRO A 345 5.99 8.07 -17.50
CA PRO A 345 6.46 8.97 -18.55
C PRO A 345 7.21 10.21 -18.03
N PHE A 346 6.91 10.70 -16.82
CA PHE A 346 7.55 11.89 -16.22
C PHE A 346 7.66 13.10 -17.16
N ASN A 347 6.60 13.37 -17.91
CA ASN A 347 6.55 14.42 -18.94
C ASN A 347 5.36 15.36 -18.72
N SER A 348 5.06 15.69 -17.47
CA SER A 348 4.07 16.70 -17.11
C SER A 348 4.66 18.11 -17.23
N LYS A 349 3.81 19.15 -17.19
CA LYS A 349 4.29 20.54 -17.17
C LYS A 349 5.17 20.82 -15.95
N PHE A 350 4.84 20.22 -14.80
CA PHE A 350 5.69 20.29 -13.61
C PHE A 350 7.11 19.77 -13.87
N ASP A 351 7.23 18.66 -14.59
CA ASP A 351 8.53 18.07 -14.92
C ASP A 351 9.32 19.00 -15.86
N ALA A 352 8.67 19.57 -16.87
CA ALA A 352 9.29 20.54 -17.78
C ALA A 352 9.75 21.82 -17.05
N VAL A 353 8.97 22.34 -16.10
CA VAL A 353 9.38 23.49 -15.27
C VAL A 353 10.57 23.11 -14.38
N THR A 354 10.54 21.94 -13.76
CA THR A 354 11.65 21.44 -12.93
C THR A 354 12.94 21.25 -13.74
N ALA A 355 12.81 20.86 -15.02
CA ALA A 355 13.92 20.75 -15.97
C ALA A 355 14.37 22.10 -16.57
N GLY A 356 13.69 23.21 -16.26
CA GLY A 356 13.99 24.53 -16.82
C GLY A 356 13.60 24.72 -18.29
N THR A 357 12.79 23.83 -18.86
CA THR A 357 12.33 23.89 -20.27
C THR A 357 10.95 24.51 -20.44
N ALA A 358 10.27 24.82 -19.33
CA ALA A 358 9.01 25.54 -19.30
C ALA A 358 8.95 26.47 -18.07
N SER A 359 7.90 27.28 -17.98
CA SER A 359 7.63 28.11 -16.80
C SER A 359 6.19 27.94 -16.34
N PHE A 360 5.98 28.06 -15.03
CA PHE A 360 4.64 28.21 -14.49
C PHE A 360 4.06 29.57 -14.86
N THR A 361 2.74 29.59 -15.07
CA THR A 361 1.96 30.83 -14.99
C THR A 361 1.95 31.32 -13.54
N ALA A 362 1.61 32.60 -13.32
CA ALA A 362 1.47 33.14 -11.96
C ALA A 362 0.47 32.32 -11.12
N GLN A 363 -0.63 31.87 -11.71
CA GLN A 363 -1.64 31.08 -11.02
C GLN A 363 -1.12 29.69 -10.59
N GLU A 364 -0.39 29.00 -11.48
CA GLU A 364 0.25 27.71 -11.18
C GLU A 364 1.31 27.85 -10.08
N ALA A 365 2.11 28.93 -10.11
CA ALA A 365 3.12 29.23 -9.09
C ALA A 365 2.48 29.53 -7.73
N ASN A 366 1.39 30.29 -7.69
CA ASN A 366 0.61 30.53 -6.46
C ASN A 366 0.05 29.22 -5.91
N GLY A 367 -0.52 28.37 -6.76
CA GLY A 367 -1.01 27.05 -6.36
C GLY A 367 0.08 26.16 -5.75
N GLN A 368 1.28 26.16 -6.34
CA GLN A 368 2.43 25.44 -5.80
C GLN A 368 2.85 25.98 -4.42
N ALA A 369 2.85 27.31 -4.24
CA ALA A 369 3.15 27.93 -2.96
C ALA A 369 2.14 27.49 -1.88
N LEU A 370 0.83 27.51 -2.20
CA LEU A 370 -0.23 27.05 -1.31
C LEU A 370 -0.13 25.56 -0.96
N PHE A 371 0.27 24.73 -1.92
CA PHE A 371 0.51 23.30 -1.71
C PHE A 371 1.62 23.04 -0.67
N ASN A 372 2.68 23.84 -0.74
CA ASN A 372 3.88 23.71 0.10
C ASN A 372 3.77 24.45 1.44
N ASP A 373 2.88 25.43 1.56
CA ASP A 373 2.70 26.25 2.77
C ASP A 373 2.02 25.45 3.89
N GLY A 374 2.76 25.21 4.98
CA GLY A 374 2.30 24.48 6.16
C GLY A 374 1.24 25.22 7.00
N THR A 375 0.97 26.49 6.74
CA THR A 375 -0.06 27.32 7.40
C THR A 375 -1.35 27.43 6.59
N LYS A 376 -1.29 27.08 5.30
CA LYS A 376 -2.39 27.11 4.33
C LYS A 376 -2.83 25.70 3.95
N GLY A 377 -2.50 25.23 2.75
CA GLY A 377 -2.92 23.93 2.23
C GLY A 377 -2.23 22.75 2.92
N ALA A 378 -0.98 22.93 3.38
CA ALA A 378 -0.17 21.93 4.07
C ALA A 378 -0.13 20.56 3.37
N CYS A 379 -0.34 20.53 2.05
CA CYS A 379 -0.54 19.32 1.26
C CYS A 379 0.73 18.47 1.24
N ARG A 380 1.89 19.13 1.13
CA ARG A 380 3.22 18.51 1.16
C ARG A 380 3.46 17.63 2.39
N GLY A 381 2.78 17.89 3.52
CA GLY A 381 2.93 17.09 4.75
C GLY A 381 2.48 15.63 4.62
N CYS A 382 1.78 15.28 3.54
CA CYS A 382 1.45 13.90 3.17
C CYS A 382 1.77 13.61 1.69
N HIS A 383 1.60 14.61 0.84
CA HIS A 383 1.88 14.55 -0.59
C HIS A 383 3.25 15.15 -0.89
N ASP A 384 4.29 14.46 -0.44
CA ASP A 384 5.66 14.98 -0.52
C ASP A 384 6.05 15.40 -1.94
N SER A 385 6.32 16.70 -2.10
CA SER A 385 6.71 17.40 -3.31
C SER A 385 8.21 17.76 -3.31
N THR A 386 9.00 17.14 -2.43
CA THR A 386 10.47 17.19 -2.52
C THR A 386 11.00 15.92 -3.17
N GLY A 387 11.61 16.06 -4.34
CA GLY A 387 12.40 15.00 -4.95
C GLY A 387 13.79 14.99 -4.35
N LEU A 388 14.37 13.82 -4.14
CA LEU A 388 15.77 13.72 -3.70
C LEU A 388 16.77 13.98 -4.83
N SER A 389 16.37 13.91 -6.10
CA SER A 389 17.12 14.36 -7.30
C SER A 389 16.31 14.00 -8.55
N VAL A 390 16.86 14.30 -9.74
CA VAL A 390 16.40 13.76 -11.04
C VAL A 390 16.33 12.21 -11.09
N ASP A 391 17.04 11.52 -10.19
CA ASP A 391 17.08 10.06 -10.08
C ASP A 391 16.05 9.48 -9.10
N SER A 392 15.26 10.34 -8.43
CA SER A 392 14.20 9.97 -7.48
C SER A 392 12.96 10.84 -7.70
N PRO A 393 12.16 10.52 -8.72
CA PRO A 393 11.14 11.44 -9.21
C PRO A 393 9.95 11.55 -8.26
N GLN A 394 9.43 12.77 -8.13
CA GLN A 394 8.41 13.13 -7.15
C GLN A 394 7.06 12.49 -7.48
N LEU A 395 6.58 11.59 -6.63
CA LEU A 395 5.24 10.99 -6.77
C LEU A 395 4.13 11.85 -6.15
N PHE A 396 4.48 12.91 -5.41
CA PHE A 396 3.53 13.70 -4.62
C PHE A 396 2.79 12.81 -3.61
N SER A 397 3.53 11.93 -2.96
CA SER A 397 3.03 11.03 -1.91
C SER A 397 4.19 10.50 -1.09
N ASP A 398 4.03 10.54 0.23
CA ASP A 398 4.94 9.87 1.16
C ASP A 398 4.68 8.36 1.27
N LEU A 399 3.63 7.87 0.59
CA LEU A 399 3.14 6.49 0.55
C LEU A 399 2.70 5.92 1.91
N SER A 400 2.45 6.76 2.92
CA SER A 400 1.95 6.36 4.24
C SER A 400 0.45 6.10 4.24
N TYR A 401 -0.03 5.33 5.23
CA TYR A 401 -1.46 5.11 5.46
C TYR A 401 -1.99 6.10 6.48
N ARG A 402 -3.15 6.69 6.19
CA ARG A 402 -3.77 7.74 7.03
C ARG A 402 -5.28 7.60 7.06
N VAL A 403 -5.87 7.93 8.20
CA VAL A 403 -7.32 7.99 8.38
C VAL A 403 -7.78 9.42 8.14
N LEU A 404 -8.34 9.69 6.97
CA LEU A 404 -8.89 11.01 6.63
C LEU A 404 -10.37 11.15 6.99
N ALA A 405 -11.08 10.03 7.19
CA ALA A 405 -12.52 9.97 7.38
C ALA A 405 -13.29 10.69 6.26
N VAL A 406 -13.02 10.30 5.01
CA VAL A 406 -13.80 10.78 3.86
C VAL A 406 -15.28 10.38 4.02
N PRO A 407 -16.25 11.16 3.50
CA PRO A 407 -17.66 10.87 3.72
C PRO A 407 -18.10 9.55 3.10
N ARG A 408 -19.12 8.96 3.72
CA ARG A 408 -19.74 7.73 3.24
C ARG A 408 -20.34 7.96 1.87
N ASN A 409 -20.01 7.06 0.95
CA ASN A 409 -20.57 7.11 -0.39
C ASN A 409 -21.76 6.18 -0.53
N PHE A 410 -22.96 6.74 -0.39
CA PHE A 410 -24.23 6.03 -0.57
C PHE A 410 -24.51 5.63 -2.03
N ASN A 411 -23.74 6.10 -3.01
CA ASN A 411 -23.84 5.59 -4.40
C ASN A 411 -23.15 4.22 -4.56
N ILE A 412 -22.35 3.78 -3.58
CA ILE A 412 -21.86 2.41 -3.52
C ILE A 412 -22.97 1.55 -2.92
N VAL A 413 -23.44 0.56 -3.68
CA VAL A 413 -24.59 -0.28 -3.29
C VAL A 413 -24.44 -0.90 -1.90
N TYR A 414 -23.22 -1.30 -1.54
CA TYR A 414 -22.87 -1.93 -0.26
C TYR A 414 -22.97 -1.00 0.96
N ASN A 415 -23.00 0.32 0.73
CA ASN A 415 -23.07 1.31 1.79
C ASN A 415 -24.50 1.65 2.22
N ASN A 416 -25.51 1.11 1.53
CA ASN A 416 -26.91 1.35 1.83
C ASN A 416 -27.46 0.26 2.75
N ASP A 417 -27.81 0.63 3.98
CA ASP A 417 -28.50 -0.26 4.91
C ASP A 417 -29.97 -0.35 4.52
N THR A 418 -30.35 -1.36 3.72
CA THR A 418 -31.76 -1.53 3.33
C THR A 418 -32.47 -2.50 4.26
N THR A 419 -33.65 -2.14 4.75
CA THR A 419 -34.56 -2.99 5.54
C THR A 419 -35.04 -4.26 4.81
N ALA A 420 -34.86 -4.35 3.49
CA ALA A 420 -35.33 -5.44 2.64
C ALA A 420 -34.24 -6.48 2.31
N GLY A 421 -33.46 -6.91 3.31
CA GLY A 421 -32.30 -7.78 3.16
C GLY A 421 -31.10 -7.03 2.58
N SER A 422 -29.93 -7.16 3.20
CA SER A 422 -28.78 -6.32 2.84
C SER A 422 -28.37 -6.50 1.38
N ALA A 423 -27.84 -5.45 0.77
CA ALA A 423 -27.16 -5.56 -0.52
C ALA A 423 -26.07 -6.65 -0.48
N LEU A 424 -25.45 -6.86 0.67
CA LEU A 424 -24.42 -7.89 0.88
C LEU A 424 -24.98 -9.31 0.70
N ASP A 425 -26.18 -9.58 1.23
CA ASP A 425 -26.83 -10.89 1.14
C ASP A 425 -27.23 -11.20 -0.31
N LYS A 426 -27.85 -10.21 -0.99
CA LYS A 426 -28.28 -10.34 -2.40
C LYS A 426 -27.11 -10.55 -3.35
N LEU A 427 -25.94 -10.02 -3.02
CA LEU A 427 -24.73 -10.08 -3.84
C LEU A 427 -23.76 -11.18 -3.39
N GLY A 428 -24.17 -12.05 -2.45
CA GLY A 428 -23.37 -13.21 -2.03
C GLY A 428 -22.11 -12.86 -1.22
N VAL A 429 -22.07 -11.69 -0.59
CA VAL A 429 -20.92 -11.17 0.19
C VAL A 429 -21.30 -10.83 1.63
N ALA A 430 -22.23 -11.58 2.20
CA ALA A 430 -22.60 -11.48 3.60
C ALA A 430 -21.39 -11.61 4.55
N SER A 431 -20.32 -12.30 4.14
CA SER A 431 -19.08 -12.43 4.92
C SER A 431 -18.30 -11.12 5.10
N LEU A 432 -18.58 -10.09 4.27
CA LEU A 432 -17.96 -8.77 4.42
C LEU A 432 -18.65 -7.91 5.48
N ARG A 433 -19.84 -8.34 5.97
CA ARG A 433 -20.61 -7.64 7.00
C ARG A 433 -19.81 -7.61 8.29
N ASN A 434 -19.23 -6.45 8.59
CA ASN A 434 -18.42 -6.22 9.79
C ASN A 434 -19.10 -5.28 10.80
N GLY A 435 -20.18 -4.57 10.43
CA GLY A 435 -20.87 -3.64 11.31
C GLY A 435 -21.37 -4.27 12.61
N ALA A 436 -21.88 -5.51 12.56
CA ALA A 436 -22.36 -6.22 13.74
C ALA A 436 -21.23 -6.61 14.73
N LEU A 437 -19.97 -6.57 14.29
CA LEU A 437 -18.80 -6.85 15.12
C LEU A 437 -18.26 -5.59 15.82
N ILE A 438 -18.84 -4.44 15.52
CA ILE A 438 -18.36 -3.11 15.93
C ILE A 438 -19.43 -2.49 16.80
N ALA A 439 -19.15 -2.31 18.09
CA ALA A 439 -20.14 -1.89 19.08
C ALA A 439 -20.74 -0.51 18.76
N THR A 440 -19.95 0.36 18.11
CA THR A 440 -20.33 1.73 17.77
C THR A 440 -20.91 1.88 16.36
N SER A 441 -21.15 0.76 15.68
CA SER A 441 -21.61 0.74 14.29
C SER A 441 -22.98 1.37 14.10
N GLN A 442 -23.12 2.13 13.01
CA GLN A 442 -24.41 2.63 12.51
C GLN A 442 -24.81 1.96 11.17
N HIS A 443 -23.91 1.18 10.57
CA HIS A 443 -24.08 0.60 9.24
C HIS A 443 -23.72 -0.88 9.22
N GLU A 444 -24.26 -1.64 8.28
CA GLU A 444 -23.98 -3.07 8.18
C GLU A 444 -22.55 -3.37 7.70
N PHE A 445 -21.97 -2.43 6.95
CA PHE A 445 -20.65 -2.55 6.33
C PHE A 445 -19.86 -1.24 6.40
N TYR A 446 -18.58 -1.40 6.76
CA TYR A 446 -17.54 -0.38 6.67
C TYR A 446 -16.32 -0.93 5.94
N ASP A 447 -15.77 -0.13 5.03
CA ASP A 447 -14.43 -0.36 4.51
C ASP A 447 -13.41 0.26 5.49
N LEU A 448 -12.84 -0.56 6.37
CA LEU A 448 -11.86 -0.12 7.36
C LEU A 448 -10.44 -0.06 6.79
N GLY A 449 -10.29 -0.15 5.46
CA GLY A 449 -9.02 0.01 4.76
C GLY A 449 -7.98 -1.00 5.24
N PHE A 450 -6.96 -0.51 5.92
CA PHE A 450 -5.88 -1.32 6.49
C PHE A 450 -6.39 -2.42 7.45
N CYS A 451 -7.51 -2.21 8.15
CA CYS A 451 -8.11 -3.23 9.03
C CYS A 451 -8.98 -4.26 8.29
N GLY A 452 -9.15 -4.11 6.97
CA GLY A 452 -10.01 -4.97 6.17
C GLY A 452 -11.39 -4.36 5.87
N PRO A 453 -12.36 -5.15 5.40
CA PRO A 453 -12.34 -6.62 5.38
C PRO A 453 -11.55 -7.25 4.21
N PHE A 454 -11.07 -6.44 3.25
CA PHE A 454 -10.31 -6.95 2.10
C PHE A 454 -8.87 -7.34 2.41
N ARG A 455 -8.32 -6.80 3.50
CA ARG A 455 -7.03 -7.19 4.06
C ARG A 455 -7.25 -8.18 5.19
N THR A 456 -6.58 -9.33 5.10
CA THR A 456 -6.79 -10.48 6.00
C THR A 456 -5.52 -10.95 6.70
N ASP A 457 -4.38 -10.28 6.48
CA ASP A 457 -3.13 -10.59 7.15
C ASP A 457 -3.19 -10.21 8.64
N SER A 458 -2.33 -10.81 9.46
CA SER A 458 -2.33 -10.59 10.93
C SER A 458 -1.64 -9.29 11.36
N LEU A 459 -1.58 -8.28 10.48
CA LEU A 459 -0.96 -6.98 10.73
C LEU A 459 -1.97 -5.91 11.18
N LEU A 460 -3.21 -6.31 11.51
CA LEU A 460 -4.30 -5.41 11.84
C LEU A 460 -4.06 -4.77 13.21
N ASP A 461 -3.51 -3.56 13.20
CA ASP A 461 -3.45 -2.65 14.34
C ASP A 461 -4.76 -1.83 14.37
N PRO A 462 -5.56 -1.88 15.46
CA PRO A 462 -6.79 -1.08 15.57
C PRO A 462 -6.59 0.42 15.36
N THR A 463 -5.37 0.94 15.61
CA THR A 463 -5.02 2.35 15.39
C THR A 463 -4.93 2.73 13.90
N LEU A 464 -4.95 1.73 13.01
CA LEU A 464 -4.93 1.90 11.55
C LEU A 464 -6.31 1.63 10.91
N CYS A 465 -7.35 1.35 11.69
CA CYS A 465 -8.68 1.16 11.13
C CYS A 465 -9.19 2.47 10.51
N GLY A 466 -9.65 2.37 9.26
CA GLY A 466 -10.01 3.50 8.40
C GLY A 466 -8.84 4.07 7.59
N ALA A 467 -7.64 3.49 7.68
CA ALA A 467 -6.46 4.04 7.03
C ALA A 467 -6.33 3.55 5.58
N PHE A 468 -6.06 4.50 4.69
CA PHE A 468 -5.77 4.24 3.27
C PHE A 468 -4.46 4.92 2.88
N ARG A 469 -3.77 4.35 1.90
CA ARG A 469 -2.50 4.88 1.40
C ARG A 469 -2.71 6.25 0.76
N ALA A 470 -1.82 7.20 1.07
CA ALA A 470 -1.71 8.45 0.32
C ALA A 470 -1.41 8.13 -1.15
N ALA A 471 -2.36 8.40 -2.04
CA ALA A 471 -2.20 8.15 -3.47
C ALA A 471 -1.23 9.18 -4.09
N PRO A 472 -0.37 8.77 -5.04
CA PRO A 472 0.36 9.71 -5.90
C PRO A 472 -0.59 10.70 -6.57
N LEU A 473 -0.17 11.96 -6.71
CA LEU A 473 -0.99 13.02 -7.33
C LEU A 473 -0.67 13.27 -8.81
N ARG A 474 0.28 12.55 -9.39
CA ARG A 474 0.48 12.58 -10.84
C ARG A 474 -0.79 12.12 -11.56
N ASN A 475 -1.16 12.80 -12.63
CA ASN A 475 -2.39 12.58 -13.39
C ASN A 475 -3.69 12.72 -12.57
N VAL A 476 -3.67 13.38 -11.40
CA VAL A 476 -4.87 13.52 -10.57
C VAL A 476 -6.00 14.28 -11.29
N ALA A 477 -5.67 15.18 -12.21
CA ALA A 477 -6.63 16.01 -12.92
C ALA A 477 -7.33 15.34 -14.11
N VAL A 478 -6.95 14.12 -14.49
CA VAL A 478 -7.66 13.33 -15.53
C VAL A 478 -8.61 12.29 -14.95
N ARG A 479 -8.52 12.04 -13.64
CA ARG A 479 -9.45 11.16 -12.91
C ARG A 479 -10.86 11.75 -12.92
N LYS A 480 -11.86 10.87 -12.88
CA LYS A 480 -13.29 11.22 -12.86
C LYS A 480 -13.97 11.03 -11.50
N SER A 481 -13.28 10.36 -10.59
CA SER A 481 -13.71 10.16 -9.22
C SER A 481 -12.49 10.13 -8.27
N TYR A 482 -12.69 10.55 -7.03
CA TYR A 482 -11.64 10.81 -6.06
C TYR A 482 -11.85 10.10 -4.73
N PHE A 483 -10.76 9.96 -3.96
CA PHE A 483 -10.64 9.10 -2.79
C PHE A 483 -10.87 7.61 -3.10
N HIS A 484 -10.72 6.78 -2.05
CA HIS A 484 -10.81 5.33 -2.16
C HIS A 484 -12.24 4.86 -2.50
N ASN A 485 -13.26 5.63 -2.12
CA ASN A 485 -14.67 5.30 -2.34
C ASN A 485 -15.32 6.12 -3.48
N GLY A 486 -14.57 6.98 -4.19
CA GLY A 486 -15.08 7.68 -5.37
C GLY A 486 -16.19 8.70 -5.07
N ILE A 487 -16.22 9.29 -3.86
CA ILE A 487 -17.29 10.20 -3.40
C ILE A 487 -17.32 11.55 -4.13
N TYR A 488 -16.15 12.09 -4.50
CA TYR A 488 -16.07 13.36 -5.23
C TYR A 488 -15.73 13.14 -6.70
N HIS A 489 -16.20 14.06 -7.55
CA HIS A 489 -16.02 14.00 -9.00
C HIS A 489 -15.27 15.20 -9.58
N GLN A 490 -14.90 16.18 -8.75
CA GLN A 490 -14.15 17.36 -9.14
C GLN A 490 -13.00 17.61 -8.15
N LEU A 491 -11.83 18.01 -8.65
CA LEU A 491 -10.67 18.32 -7.79
C LEU A 491 -10.94 19.42 -6.77
N ALA A 492 -11.72 20.44 -7.15
CA ALA A 492 -12.06 21.52 -6.23
C ALA A 492 -12.82 21.01 -4.99
N ASP A 493 -13.67 19.99 -5.15
CA ASP A 493 -14.41 19.40 -4.02
C ASP A 493 -13.52 18.53 -3.13
N VAL A 494 -12.50 17.89 -3.71
CA VAL A 494 -11.44 17.22 -2.95
C VAL A 494 -10.67 18.21 -2.09
N VAL A 495 -10.29 19.38 -2.64
CA VAL A 495 -9.60 20.42 -1.87
C VAL A 495 -10.53 21.00 -0.80
N ARG A 496 -11.81 21.25 -1.13
CA ARG A 496 -12.81 21.73 -0.16
C ARG A 496 -13.00 20.76 0.99
N PHE A 497 -13.00 19.45 0.74
CA PHE A 497 -13.01 18.45 1.81
C PHE A 497 -11.93 18.73 2.85
N TYR A 498 -10.67 18.89 2.43
CA TYR A 498 -9.56 19.11 3.37
C TYR A 498 -9.72 20.34 4.27
N ILE A 499 -10.27 21.44 3.74
CA ILE A 499 -10.38 22.72 4.48
C ILE A 499 -11.72 22.87 5.23
N LEU A 500 -12.72 22.06 4.91
CA LEU A 500 -14.07 22.13 5.52
C LEU A 500 -14.37 20.96 6.45
N ARG A 501 -13.65 19.83 6.36
CA ARG A 501 -13.94 18.58 7.10
C ARG A 501 -14.26 18.81 8.58
N ASP A 502 -13.42 19.58 9.26
CA ASP A 502 -13.52 19.84 10.71
C ASP A 502 -13.96 21.27 11.02
N VAL A 503 -14.09 22.12 10.00
CA VAL A 503 -14.49 23.53 10.13
C VAL A 503 -15.99 23.70 9.90
N GLN A 504 -16.53 23.02 8.89
CA GLN A 504 -17.93 23.07 8.48
C GLN A 504 -18.42 21.64 8.14
N PRO A 505 -18.38 20.70 9.10
CA PRO A 505 -18.64 19.26 8.85
C PRO A 505 -20.02 18.99 8.23
N ALA A 506 -21.03 19.80 8.56
CA ALA A 506 -22.37 19.67 8.00
C ALA A 506 -22.44 19.88 6.47
N GLN A 507 -21.43 20.48 5.85
CA GLN A 507 -21.31 20.58 4.38
C GLN A 507 -20.65 19.35 3.76
N ILE A 508 -19.89 18.58 4.55
CA ILE A 508 -19.07 17.46 4.11
C ILE A 508 -19.79 16.13 4.33
N TYR A 509 -20.37 15.93 5.51
CA TYR A 509 -21.03 14.68 5.88
C TYR A 509 -22.53 14.81 5.68
N LYS A 510 -23.04 14.03 4.74
CA LYS A 510 -24.43 14.05 4.31
C LYS A 510 -25.02 12.65 4.36
N THR A 511 -26.30 12.56 4.67
CA THR A 511 -27.09 11.32 4.52
C THR A 511 -27.30 11.02 3.04
N ALA A 512 -27.80 9.83 2.70
CA ALA A 512 -28.18 9.47 1.33
C ALA A 512 -29.18 10.47 0.70
N GLN A 513 -30.00 11.15 1.51
CA GLN A 513 -30.98 12.16 1.07
C GLN A 513 -30.39 13.58 1.03
N GLY A 514 -29.10 13.77 1.33
CA GLY A 514 -28.43 15.07 1.28
C GLY A 514 -28.60 15.93 2.53
N ALA A 515 -29.26 15.45 3.59
CA ALA A 515 -29.33 16.13 4.87
C ALA A 515 -27.97 16.08 5.58
N ALA A 516 -27.68 17.01 6.50
CA ALA A 516 -26.47 16.93 7.32
C ALA A 516 -26.49 15.64 8.15
N ASP A 517 -25.33 14.98 8.25
CA ASP A 517 -25.15 13.72 8.97
C ASP A 517 -24.06 13.85 10.04
N ASN A 518 -23.88 12.79 10.83
CA ASN A 518 -22.81 12.66 11.80
C ASN A 518 -21.45 12.92 11.13
N GLN A 519 -20.60 13.70 11.81
CA GLN A 519 -19.23 13.89 11.35
C GLN A 519 -18.51 12.53 11.33
N TYR A 520 -17.77 12.27 10.24
CA TYR A 520 -17.06 11.00 10.00
C TYR A 520 -17.99 9.79 9.79
N ASN A 521 -19.11 9.97 9.08
CA ASN A 521 -20.15 8.94 8.85
C ASN A 521 -19.73 7.67 8.10
N ASP A 522 -18.48 7.55 7.63
CA ASP A 522 -17.93 6.32 7.03
C ASP A 522 -16.92 5.61 7.94
N LEU A 523 -16.82 6.02 9.20
CA LEU A 523 -15.92 5.43 10.19
C LEU A 523 -16.65 5.27 11.54
N PRO A 524 -16.70 4.06 12.12
CA PRO A 524 -17.25 3.87 13.46
C PRO A 524 -16.57 4.75 14.51
N SER A 525 -17.34 5.23 15.49
CA SER A 525 -16.86 6.24 16.44
C SER A 525 -15.72 5.77 17.33
N GLU A 526 -15.61 4.46 17.58
CA GLU A 526 -14.46 3.88 18.29
C GLU A 526 -13.11 4.09 17.57
N TYR A 527 -13.11 4.30 16.25
CA TYR A 527 -11.90 4.55 15.46
C TYR A 527 -11.66 6.04 15.16
N HIS A 528 -12.49 6.96 15.67
CA HIS A 528 -12.32 8.39 15.41
C HIS A 528 -11.00 8.94 15.97
N ALA A 529 -10.45 8.31 17.01
CA ALA A 529 -9.12 8.63 17.54
C ALA A 529 -7.98 8.41 16.53
N ASN A 530 -8.21 7.61 15.48
CA ASN A 530 -7.22 7.35 14.43
C ASN A 530 -7.14 8.48 13.39
N ILE A 531 -8.14 9.37 13.36
CA ILE A 531 -8.28 10.41 12.35
C ILE A 531 -7.12 11.40 12.46
N VAL A 532 -6.53 11.73 11.30
CA VAL A 532 -5.58 12.83 11.21
C VAL A 532 -6.33 14.14 11.43
N ALA A 533 -6.30 14.65 12.66
CA ALA A 533 -6.95 15.88 13.11
C ALA A 533 -5.94 16.85 13.74
N ASN A 534 -6.41 18.02 14.19
CA ASN A 534 -5.63 19.00 14.96
C ASN A 534 -4.36 19.51 14.27
N ARG A 535 -4.34 19.51 12.95
CA ARG A 535 -3.27 20.09 12.12
C ARG A 535 -3.85 20.72 10.86
N ASN A 536 -3.08 21.61 10.25
CA ASN A 536 -3.44 22.17 8.95
C ASN A 536 -3.47 21.05 7.88
N PRO A 537 -4.36 21.14 6.88
CA PRO A 537 -5.34 22.23 6.66
C PRO A 537 -6.69 22.05 7.39
N PHE A 538 -6.82 21.01 8.22
CA PHE A 538 -8.12 20.65 8.84
C PHE A 538 -8.56 21.63 9.93
N THR A 539 -7.62 22.28 10.62
CA THR A 539 -7.96 23.27 11.65
C THR A 539 -8.31 24.62 11.02
N PRO A 540 -9.29 25.36 11.58
CA PRO A 540 -9.64 26.69 11.09
C PRO A 540 -8.49 27.68 11.33
N THR A 541 -8.52 28.78 10.58
CA THR A 541 -7.75 29.99 10.92
C THR A 541 -8.14 30.51 12.32
N PRO A 542 -7.34 31.39 12.95
CA PRO A 542 -7.70 32.01 14.24
C PRO A 542 -9.09 32.69 14.27
N ASN A 543 -9.58 33.14 13.10
CA ASN A 543 -10.89 33.77 12.96
C ASN A 543 -12.02 32.77 12.66
N GLY A 544 -11.77 31.46 12.72
CA GLY A 544 -12.77 30.41 12.45
C GLY A 544 -12.98 30.07 10.97
N ASN A 545 -12.28 30.74 10.05
CA ASN A 545 -12.45 30.51 8.60
C ASN A 545 -11.62 29.31 8.09
N PRO A 546 -12.02 28.69 6.96
CA PRO A 546 -11.19 27.71 6.25
C PRO A 546 -9.81 28.25 5.88
N ARG A 547 -8.82 27.36 5.75
CA ARG A 547 -7.42 27.73 5.49
C ARG A 547 -7.15 28.29 4.08
N LEU A 548 -8.04 28.00 3.13
CA LEU A 548 -7.94 28.47 1.75
C LEU A 548 -9.22 29.23 1.36
N THR A 549 -9.08 30.35 0.65
CA THR A 549 -10.21 31.01 -0.03
C THR A 549 -10.64 30.24 -1.28
N PRO A 550 -11.84 30.49 -1.84
CA PRO A 550 -12.25 29.91 -3.12
C PRO A 550 -11.26 30.15 -4.27
N GLU A 551 -10.64 31.32 -4.30
CA GLU A 551 -9.60 31.68 -5.28
C GLU A 551 -8.33 30.85 -5.06
N GLU A 552 -7.89 30.69 -3.82
CA GLU A 552 -6.74 29.86 -3.47
C GLU A 552 -7.00 28.37 -3.78
N VAL A 553 -8.24 27.90 -3.66
CA VAL A 553 -8.64 26.56 -4.12
C VAL A 553 -8.44 26.43 -5.63
N ASN A 554 -8.86 27.42 -6.42
CA ASN A 554 -8.67 27.40 -7.88
C ASN A 554 -7.19 27.43 -8.26
N ASP A 555 -6.36 28.19 -7.55
CA ASP A 555 -4.91 28.23 -7.76
C ASP A 555 -4.28 26.87 -7.46
N LEU A 556 -4.66 26.24 -6.36
CA LEU A 556 -4.19 24.90 -6.01
C LEU A 556 -4.62 23.85 -7.05
N VAL A 557 -5.87 23.88 -7.52
CA VAL A 557 -6.34 23.00 -8.61
C VAL A 557 -5.55 23.24 -9.89
N THR A 558 -5.26 24.51 -10.21
CA THR A 558 -4.46 24.90 -11.38
C THR A 558 -3.03 24.35 -11.28
N PHE A 559 -2.41 24.37 -10.09
CA PHE A 559 -1.14 23.69 -9.87
C PHE A 559 -1.25 22.16 -10.03
N LEU A 560 -2.26 21.51 -9.45
CA LEU A 560 -2.44 20.05 -9.59
C LEU A 560 -2.63 19.62 -11.05
N CYS A 561 -3.20 20.49 -11.89
CA CYS A 561 -3.29 20.28 -13.33
C CYS A 561 -1.94 20.21 -14.04
N THR A 562 -0.90 20.84 -13.49
CA THR A 562 0.46 20.77 -14.04
C THR A 562 1.12 19.40 -13.87
N LEU A 563 0.57 18.54 -13.00
CA LEU A 563 1.05 17.18 -12.72
C LEU A 563 0.52 16.13 -13.70
N THR A 564 -0.13 16.56 -14.79
CA THR A 564 -0.73 15.67 -15.79
C THR A 564 0.23 15.44 -16.95
N ASP A 565 0.46 14.18 -17.29
CA ASP A 565 1.43 13.74 -18.30
C ASP A 565 1.01 14.05 -19.74
N GLY A 566 2.02 14.14 -20.61
CA GLY A 566 1.89 14.40 -22.04
C GLY A 566 2.07 15.87 -22.42
N PHE A 567 2.73 16.66 -21.58
CA PHE A 567 3.09 18.04 -21.88
C PHE A 567 4.39 18.08 -22.72
N ASP A 568 4.32 18.69 -23.89
CA ASP A 568 5.48 18.95 -24.74
C ASP A 568 5.86 20.44 -24.66
N PRO A 569 7.01 20.81 -24.07
CA PRO A 569 7.45 22.20 -23.98
C PRO A 569 7.73 22.85 -25.34
N THR A 570 7.96 22.06 -26.40
CA THR A 570 8.20 22.57 -27.76
C THR A 570 6.92 22.86 -28.53
N ALA A 571 5.78 22.33 -28.07
CA ALA A 571 4.46 22.52 -28.67
C ALA A 571 3.36 22.63 -27.60
N PRO A 572 3.46 23.58 -26.64
CA PRO A 572 2.56 23.66 -25.48
C PRO A 572 1.09 23.88 -25.84
N GLU A 573 0.80 24.47 -27.00
CA GLU A 573 -0.55 24.68 -27.54
C GLU A 573 -1.27 23.38 -27.92
N THR A 574 -0.52 22.29 -28.13
CA THR A 574 -1.09 20.97 -28.42
C THR A 574 -1.59 20.25 -27.17
N TYR A 575 -1.18 20.72 -25.98
CA TYR A 575 -1.52 20.09 -24.72
C TYR A 575 -3.00 20.27 -24.35
N ARG A 576 -3.75 19.17 -24.35
CA ARG A 576 -5.18 19.16 -24.02
C ARG A 576 -5.38 18.97 -22.53
N GLN A 577 -5.81 20.05 -21.86
CA GLN A 577 -6.18 20.02 -20.45
C GLN A 577 -7.58 19.42 -20.25
N SER A 578 -7.81 18.84 -19.06
CA SER A 578 -9.14 18.35 -18.70
C SER A 578 -10.12 19.51 -18.45
N PRO A 579 -11.44 19.29 -18.57
CA PRO A 579 -12.44 20.34 -18.36
C PRO A 579 -12.32 21.06 -17.01
N GLN A 580 -12.00 20.33 -15.93
CA GLN A 580 -11.81 20.94 -14.61
C GLN A 580 -10.56 21.82 -14.53
N CYS A 581 -9.50 21.52 -15.29
CA CYS A 581 -8.32 22.38 -15.37
C CYS A 581 -8.63 23.69 -16.11
N LEU A 582 -9.44 23.63 -17.16
CA LEU A 582 -9.88 24.82 -17.88
C LEU A 582 -10.79 25.68 -16.99
N ALA A 583 -11.68 25.07 -16.21
CA ALA A 583 -12.59 25.76 -15.30
C ALA A 583 -11.89 26.43 -14.11
N ALA A 584 -10.72 25.96 -13.70
CA ALA A 584 -9.95 26.53 -12.59
C ALA A 584 -9.11 27.75 -12.99
N LYS A 585 -8.86 27.93 -14.29
CA LYS A 585 -8.10 29.07 -14.82
C LYS A 585 -8.91 30.36 -14.70
N ARG A 586 -8.21 31.44 -14.37
CA ARG A 586 -8.77 32.80 -14.29
C ARG A 586 -8.31 33.68 -15.43
#